data_AF-A0A5J4P678-F1
#
_entry.id   AF-A0A5J4P678-F1
#
_cell.length_a   1.000
_cell.length_b   1.000
_cell.length_c   1.000
_cell.angle_alpha   90.00
_cell.angle_beta   90.00
_cell.angle_gamma   90.00
#
_symmetry.space_group_name_H-M   'P 1'
#
loop_
_entity.id
_entity.type
_entity.pdbx_description
1 polymer ?
#
loop_
_entity_poly.entity_id
_entity_poly.type
_entity_poly.pdbx_seq_one_letter_code
_entity_poly.pdbx_strand_id
1 'polypeptide(L)'
;KLDSEFETRRGKLASENKRLRFVAKWEHGNASVGLQEVDSKQPAYDLEGSNNIILLTTERYNDYPMSIKGDGAGAGVTAAGVFADNMSIANV
;
A
#
# COMPACT_ATOMS: atom_id res chain seq x y z
N LYS A 1 -26.37 5.28 -0.15
CA LYS A 1 -26.84 3.88 -0.44
C LYS A 1 -25.70 2.87 -0.40
N LEU A 2 -24.49 3.21 -0.87
CA LEU A 2 -23.32 2.33 -0.77
C LEU A 2 -22.70 2.29 0.63
N ASP A 3 -22.78 3.39 1.39
CA ASP A 3 -22.16 3.48 2.72
C ASP A 3 -22.65 2.40 3.69
N SER A 4 -23.94 2.09 3.69
CA SER A 4 -24.50 1.02 4.54
C SER A 4 -23.95 -0.36 4.19
N GLU A 5 -23.72 -0.63 2.91
CA GLU A 5 -23.12 -1.88 2.45
C GLU A 5 -21.64 -1.95 2.87
N PHE A 6 -20.89 -0.86 2.66
CA PHE A 6 -19.49 -0.78 3.07
C PHE A 6 -19.32 -0.91 4.59
N GLU A 7 -20.17 -0.25 5.37
CA GLU A 7 -20.12 -0.35 6.84
C GLU A 7 -20.48 -1.75 7.33
N THR A 8 -21.46 -2.41 6.70
CA THR A 8 -21.77 -3.81 7.00
C THR A 8 -20.57 -4.72 6.71
N ARG A 9 -19.94 -4.55 5.54
CA ARG A 9 -18.75 -5.32 5.15
C ARG A 9 -17.56 -5.02 6.07
N ARG A 10 -17.30 -3.76 6.39
CA ARG A 10 -16.23 -3.33 7.31
C ARG A 10 -16.43 -3.91 8.71
N GLY A 11 -17.66 -3.87 9.24
CA GLY A 11 -18.00 -4.43 10.54
C GLY A 11 -17.80 -5.94 10.61
N LYS A 12 -18.25 -6.67 9.58
CA LYS A 12 -17.98 -8.11 9.45
C LYS A 12 -16.49 -8.41 9.47
N LEU A 13 -15.71 -7.72 8.63
CA LEU A 13 -14.26 -7.96 8.54
C LEU A 13 -13.53 -7.61 9.83
N ALA A 14 -13.95 -6.55 10.52
CA ALA A 14 -13.39 -6.20 11.83
C ALA A 14 -13.58 -7.33 12.86
N SER A 15 -14.75 -8.00 12.85
CA SER A 15 -14.99 -9.17 13.72
C SER A 15 -14.11 -10.38 13.37
N GLU A 16 -13.62 -10.46 12.14
CA GLU A 16 -12.68 -11.48 11.65
C GLU A 16 -11.21 -11.05 11.75
N ASN A 17 -10.93 -9.92 12.40
CA ASN A 17 -9.59 -9.29 12.46
C ASN A 17 -8.97 -9.03 11.07
N LYS A 18 -9.82 -8.58 10.14
CA LYS A 18 -9.49 -8.16 8.78
C LYS A 18 -9.89 -6.71 8.53
N ARG A 19 -9.31 -6.11 7.49
CA ARG A 19 -9.62 -4.74 7.04
C ARG A 19 -9.77 -4.69 5.53
N LEU A 20 -10.52 -3.70 5.03
CA LEU A 20 -10.52 -3.36 3.61
C LEU A 20 -9.37 -2.41 3.31
N ARG A 21 -8.62 -2.70 2.24
CA ARG A 21 -7.56 -1.85 1.70
C ARG A 21 -7.71 -1.71 0.20
N PHE A 22 -7.45 -0.52 -0.33
CA PHE A 22 -7.41 -0.30 -1.77
C PHE A 22 -5.99 -0.58 -2.27
N VAL A 23 -5.83 -1.63 -3.06
CA VAL A 23 -4.53 -2.19 -3.42
C VAL A 23 -4.39 -2.25 -4.93
N ALA A 24 -3.24 -1.83 -5.42
CA ALA A 24 -2.77 -2.13 -6.76
C ALA A 24 -1.83 -3.35 -6.70
N LYS A 25 -2.02 -4.32 -7.61
CA LYS A 25 -1.17 -5.50 -7.72
C LYS A 25 -0.69 -5.64 -9.17
N TRP A 26 0.61 -5.90 -9.32
CA TRP A 26 1.21 -6.32 -10.57
C TRP A 26 1.80 -7.72 -10.38
N GLU A 27 1.28 -8.70 -11.10
CA GLU A 27 1.70 -10.09 -10.95
C GLU A 27 1.54 -10.83 -12.28
N HIS A 28 2.53 -11.65 -12.65
CA HIS A 28 2.52 -12.44 -13.89
C HIS A 28 2.18 -11.60 -15.15
N GLY A 29 2.68 -10.36 -15.21
CA GLY A 29 2.43 -9.44 -16.33
C GLY A 29 1.06 -8.77 -16.34
N ASN A 30 0.25 -8.92 -15.29
CA ASN A 30 -1.10 -8.36 -15.20
C ASN A 30 -1.21 -7.33 -14.08
N ALA A 31 -1.82 -6.18 -14.40
CA ALA A 31 -2.20 -5.16 -13.42
C ALA A 31 -3.63 -5.37 -12.93
N SER A 32 -3.85 -5.15 -11.64
CA SER A 32 -5.19 -5.03 -11.07
C SER A 32 -5.21 -3.97 -9.97
N VAL A 33 -6.36 -3.32 -9.79
CA VAL A 33 -6.57 -2.33 -8.74
C VAL A 33 -7.96 -2.53 -8.16
N GLY A 34 -8.09 -2.55 -6.83
CA GLY A 34 -9.39 -2.66 -6.19
C GLY A 34 -9.32 -2.83 -4.68
N LEU A 35 -10.50 -2.96 -4.07
CA LEU A 35 -10.60 -3.27 -2.65
C LEU A 35 -10.25 -4.73 -2.38
N GLN A 36 -9.34 -4.93 -1.44
CA GLN A 36 -8.86 -6.22 -0.96
C GLN A 36 -9.10 -6.35 0.53
N GLU A 37 -9.37 -7.57 0.98
CA GLU A 37 -9.49 -7.92 2.39
C GLU A 37 -8.10 -8.36 2.88
N VAL A 38 -7.58 -7.66 3.87
CA VAL A 38 -6.25 -7.93 4.45
C VAL A 38 -6.43 -8.40 5.88
N ASP A 39 -5.73 -9.46 6.27
CA ASP A 39 -5.68 -9.91 7.66
C ASP A 39 -4.57 -9.22 8.45
N SER A 40 -4.60 -9.36 9.78
CA SER A 40 -3.61 -8.78 10.70
C SER A 40 -2.15 -9.19 10.46
N LYS A 41 -1.85 -10.22 9.67
CA LYS A 41 -0.48 -10.62 9.33
C LYS A 41 0.04 -9.90 8.09
N GLN A 42 -0.84 -9.32 7.27
CA GLN A 42 -0.42 -8.57 6.09
C GLN A 42 0.09 -7.17 6.47
N PRO A 43 1.25 -6.73 5.96
CA PRO A 43 1.81 -5.41 6.27
C PRO A 43 0.88 -4.21 5.97
N ALA A 44 -0.07 -4.37 5.04
CA ALA A 44 -1.06 -3.36 4.71
C ALA A 44 -2.16 -3.18 5.78
N TYR A 45 -2.27 -4.09 6.75
CA TYR A 45 -3.29 -4.04 7.79
C TYR A 45 -3.12 -2.82 8.71
N ASP A 46 -1.88 -2.52 9.13
CA ASP A 46 -1.52 -1.41 10.02
C ASP A 46 -1.12 -0.13 9.27
N LEU A 47 -1.69 0.09 8.08
CA LEU A 47 -1.62 1.39 7.43
C LEU A 47 -2.56 2.38 8.12
N GLU A 48 -2.02 3.56 8.42
CA GLU A 48 -2.72 4.67 9.09
C GLU A 48 -2.41 5.99 8.39
N GLY A 49 -3.40 6.90 8.39
CA GLY A 49 -3.27 8.22 7.81
C GLY A 49 -2.91 8.18 6.32
N SER A 50 -1.91 8.96 5.93
CA SER A 50 -1.38 9.07 4.56
C SER A 50 -0.27 8.05 4.26
N ASN A 51 -0.02 7.07 5.14
CA ASN A 51 1.00 6.07 4.88
C ASN A 51 0.60 5.14 3.75
N ASN A 52 1.54 4.91 2.84
CA ASN A 52 1.45 3.90 1.80
C ASN A 52 2.49 2.80 2.05
N ILE A 53 2.27 1.64 1.43
CA ILE A 53 3.22 0.52 1.44
C ILE A 53 3.33 -0.09 0.05
N ILE A 54 4.54 -0.45 -0.34
CA ILE A 54 4.83 -1.26 -1.52
C ILE A 54 5.48 -2.55 -1.04
N LEU A 55 4.97 -3.69 -1.54
CA LEU A 55 5.55 -5.01 -1.31
C LEU A 55 6.15 -5.50 -2.62
N LEU A 56 7.45 -5.77 -2.61
CA LEU A 56 8.20 -6.27 -3.76
C LEU A 56 8.64 -7.71 -3.50
N THR A 57 8.07 -8.65 -4.25
CA THR A 57 8.50 -10.04 -4.27
C THR A 57 9.39 -10.25 -5.49
N THR A 58 10.58 -10.81 -5.27
CA THR A 58 11.53 -11.14 -6.35
C THR A 58 12.16 -12.49 -6.08
N GLU A 59 12.95 -13.03 -7.00
CA GLU A 59 13.69 -14.28 -6.78
C GLU A 59 14.57 -14.24 -5.52
N ARG A 60 15.15 -13.07 -5.19
CA ARG A 60 15.98 -12.88 -3.99
C ARG A 60 15.18 -12.57 -2.74
N TYR A 61 14.00 -11.97 -2.89
CA TYR A 61 13.09 -11.60 -1.81
C TYR A 61 11.78 -12.39 -1.96
N ASN A 62 11.87 -13.72 -1.96
CA ASN A 62 10.73 -14.61 -2.15
C ASN A 62 10.05 -14.95 -0.82
N ASP A 63 10.83 -15.45 0.15
CA ASP A 63 10.30 -15.86 1.47
C ASP A 63 9.88 -14.66 2.32
N TYR A 64 10.61 -13.55 2.19
CA TYR A 64 10.36 -12.31 2.90
C TYR A 64 10.36 -11.15 1.88
N PRO A 65 9.18 -10.78 1.35
CA PRO A 65 9.06 -9.67 0.40
C PRO A 65 9.62 -8.37 0.98
N MET A 66 10.28 -7.57 0.14
CA MET A 66 10.78 -6.26 0.55
C MET A 66 9.58 -5.32 0.78
N SER A 67 9.54 -4.69 1.95
CA SER A 67 8.52 -3.72 2.30
C SER A 67 9.10 -2.31 2.33
N ILE A 68 8.48 -1.40 1.57
CA ILE A 68 8.78 0.03 1.59
C ILE A 68 7.53 0.74 2.11
N LYS A 69 7.61 1.34 3.30
CA LYS A 69 6.49 2.03 3.97
C LYS A 69 6.89 3.45 4.34
N GLY A 70 5.97 4.39 4.19
CA GLY A 70 6.14 5.77 4.62
C GLY A 70 5.00 6.66 4.12
N ASP A 71 5.14 7.96 4.34
CA ASP A 71 4.18 8.95 3.86
C ASP A 71 4.07 8.91 2.33
N GLY A 72 2.88 8.57 1.84
CA GLY A 72 2.60 8.49 0.41
C GLY A 72 2.10 9.81 -0.20
N ALA A 73 1.79 10.79 0.65
CA ALA A 73 1.31 12.09 0.24
C ALA A 73 1.67 13.16 1.29
N GLY A 74 1.92 14.38 0.82
CA GLY A 74 2.21 15.54 1.66
C GLY A 74 3.19 16.48 0.97
N ALA A 75 2.96 17.79 1.06
CA ALA A 75 3.74 18.76 0.29
C ALA A 75 5.26 18.63 0.51
N GLY A 76 5.70 18.47 1.77
CA GLY A 76 7.11 18.32 2.10
C GLY A 76 7.73 17.02 1.58
N VAL A 77 7.05 15.88 1.75
CA VAL A 77 7.57 14.56 1.33
C VAL A 77 7.59 14.42 -0.19
N THR A 78 6.59 14.96 -0.87
CA THR A 78 6.55 14.99 -2.34
C THR A 78 7.64 15.89 -2.91
N ALA A 79 7.85 17.09 -2.32
CA ALA A 79 8.91 18.00 -2.76
C ALA A 79 10.31 17.40 -2.55
N ALA A 80 10.52 16.69 -1.43
CA ALA A 80 11.78 15.99 -1.15
C ALA A 80 12.07 14.91 -2.21
N GLY A 81 11.05 14.16 -2.65
CA GLY A 81 11.19 13.18 -3.72
C GLY A 81 11.64 13.80 -5.04
N VAL A 82 10.96 14.87 -5.48
CA VAL A 82 11.34 15.60 -6.71
C VAL A 82 12.75 16.21 -6.60
N PHE A 83 13.12 16.72 -5.42
CA PHE A 83 14.46 17.25 -5.20
C PHE A 83 15.54 16.17 -5.27
N ALA A 84 15.29 14.97 -4.72
CA ALA A 84 16.20 13.84 -4.84
C ALA A 84 16.45 13.47 -6.31
N ASP A 85 15.41 13.45 -7.14
CA ASP A 85 15.53 13.22 -8.59
C ASP A 85 16.40 14.28 -9.26
N ASN A 86 16.20 15.56 -8.95
CA ASN A 86 17.03 16.65 -9.49
C ASN A 86 18.52 16.48 -9.12
N MET A 87 18.83 16.12 -7.87
CA MET A 87 20.20 15.86 -7.43
C MET A 87 20.81 14.66 -8.14
N SER A 88 20.01 13.62 -8.40
CA SER A 88 20.48 12.43 -9.12
C SER A 88 20.90 12.74 -10.56
N ILE A 89 20.17 13.63 -11.25
CA ILE A 89 20.46 14.06 -12.62
C ILE A 89 21.65 15.01 -12.67
N ALA A 90 21.75 15.93 -11.71
CA ALA A 90 22.82 16.94 -11.67
C ALA A 90 24.20 16.37 -11.34
N ASN A 91 24.26 15.21 -10.68
CA ASN A 91 25.51 14.52 -10.31
C ASN A 91 26.00 13.51 -11.38
N VAL A 92 25.49 13.62 -12.61
CA VAL A 92 25.94 12.85 -13.78
C VAL A 92 27.01 13.62 -14.56
#